data_AF-A0A532T4V5-F1
#
_entry.id   AF-A0A532T4V5-F1
#
_cell.length_a   1.000
_cell.length_b   1.000
_cell.length_c   1.000
_cell.angle_alpha   90.00
_cell.angle_beta   90.00
_cell.angle_gamma   90.00
#
_symmetry.space_group_name_H-M   'P 1'
#
loop_
_entity.id
_entity.type
_entity.pdbx_description
1 polymer ?
#
loop_
_entity_poly.entity_id
_entity_poly.type
_entity_poly.pdbx_seq_one_letter_code
_entity_poly.pdbx_strand_id
1 'polypeptide(L)'
;MIIIKKSTIILFIITLLVLIGCDNQEIPQELRCTTNAECVPSSCCHSTSCINEKFKQDCNGIRCTMECAPGTMDCGQGSCACQNNKCEAVIN
;
A
#
# COMPACT_ATOMS: atom_id res chain seq x y z
N MET A 1 -52.82 11.71 -8.02
CA MET A 1 -52.37 10.33 -7.70
C MET A 1 -51.27 9.95 -8.68
N ILE A 2 -50.00 9.96 -8.24
CA ILE A 2 -48.85 9.71 -9.11
C ILE A 2 -48.61 8.20 -9.16
N ILE A 3 -48.74 7.58 -10.35
CA ILE A 3 -48.46 6.15 -10.55
C ILE A 3 -47.00 6.01 -10.94
N ILE A 4 -46.13 5.73 -9.96
CA ILE A 4 -44.70 5.52 -10.20
C ILE A 4 -44.54 4.12 -10.81
N LYS A 5 -44.00 4.04 -12.04
CA LYS A 5 -43.73 2.74 -12.68
C LYS A 5 -42.60 2.03 -11.91
N LYS A 6 -42.79 0.75 -11.63
CA LYS A 6 -41.80 -0.10 -10.93
C LYS A 6 -40.40 -0.03 -11.57
N SER A 7 -40.34 0.10 -12.91
CA SER A 7 -39.09 0.27 -13.65
C SER A 7 -38.35 1.57 -13.32
N THR A 8 -39.06 2.66 -13.02
CA THR A 8 -38.48 3.94 -12.61
C THR A 8 -37.93 3.87 -11.18
N ILE A 9 -38.58 3.11 -10.29
CA ILE A 9 -38.09 2.85 -8.92
C ILE A 9 -36.81 2.02 -8.96
N ILE A 10 -36.79 0.97 -9.78
CA ILE A 10 -35.62 0.09 -9.94
C ILE A 10 -34.43 0.88 -10.49
N LEU A 11 -34.64 1.72 -11.51
CA LEU A 11 -33.58 2.54 -12.08
C LEU A 11 -33.01 3.51 -11.04
N PHE A 12 -33.88 4.15 -10.24
CA PHE A 12 -33.46 5.06 -9.18
C PHE A 12 -32.64 4.36 -8.08
N ILE A 13 -33.03 3.14 -7.69
CA ILE A 13 -32.30 2.31 -6.70
C ILE A 13 -30.91 1.91 -7.23
N ILE A 14 -30.81 1.50 -8.49
CA ILE A 14 -29.53 1.12 -9.11
C ILE A 14 -28.59 2.34 -9.20
N THR A 15 -29.11 3.50 -9.62
CA THR A 15 -28.33 4.74 -9.64
C THR A 15 -27.87 5.13 -8.24
N LEU A 16 -28.71 4.98 -7.23
CA LEU A 16 -28.35 5.25 -5.83
C LEU A 16 -27.29 4.28 -5.30
N LEU A 17 -27.38 2.99 -5.62
CA LEU A 17 -26.37 1.98 -5.22
C LEU A 17 -24.99 2.26 -5.83
N VAL A 18 -24.94 2.71 -7.08
CA VAL A 18 -23.68 3.13 -7.74
C VAL A 18 -23.05 4.34 -7.05
N LEU A 19 -23.86 5.26 -6.51
CA LEU A 19 -23.38 6.43 -5.77
C LEU A 19 -22.85 6.09 -4.36
N ILE A 20 -23.29 4.97 -3.77
CA ILE A 20 -22.89 4.55 -2.41
C ILE A 20 -21.68 3.60 -2.45
N GLY A 21 -21.27 3.12 -3.63
CA GLY A 21 -20.09 2.28 -3.81
C GLY A 21 -18.77 3.02 -3.60
N CYS A 22 -18.50 3.50 -2.39
CA CYS A 22 -17.16 3.93 -1.98
C CYS A 22 -16.33 2.67 -1.69
N ASP A 23 -15.34 2.43 -2.53
CA ASP A 23 -14.37 1.35 -2.39
C ASP A 23 -13.50 1.62 -1.14
N ASN A 24 -13.85 0.98 -0.02
CA ASN A 24 -13.03 0.99 1.19
C ASN A 24 -11.84 0.05 0.99
N GLN A 25 -10.83 0.52 0.27
CA GLN A 25 -9.57 -0.19 0.09
C GLN A 25 -8.84 -0.23 1.45
N GLU A 26 -8.97 -1.35 2.18
CA GLU A 26 -8.17 -1.59 3.39
C GLU A 26 -6.69 -1.76 3.03
N ILE A 27 -5.81 -1.13 3.81
CA ILE A 27 -4.37 -1.31 3.67
C ILE A 27 -4.00 -2.70 4.26
N PRO A 28 -3.29 -3.57 3.53
CA PRO A 28 -2.81 -4.84 4.06
C PRO A 28 -1.96 -4.66 5.32
N GLN A 29 -2.09 -5.56 6.30
CA GLN A 29 -1.43 -5.38 7.60
C GLN A 29 0.10 -5.32 7.49
N GLU A 30 0.68 -6.06 6.55
CA GLU A 30 2.11 -6.05 6.26
C GLU A 30 2.61 -4.72 5.68
N LEU A 31 1.71 -3.87 5.20
CA LEU A 31 2.03 -2.52 4.74
C LEU A 31 1.56 -1.44 5.70
N ARG A 32 0.72 -1.74 6.70
CA ARG A 32 0.19 -0.71 7.61
C ARG A 32 1.29 -0.15 8.50
N CYS A 33 1.24 1.15 8.77
CA CYS A 33 2.16 1.80 9.69
C CYS A 33 1.51 3.02 10.35
N THR A 34 2.11 3.45 11.46
CA THR A 34 1.78 4.73 12.11
C THR A 34 2.94 5.74 12.08
N THR A 35 4.18 5.25 12.03
CA THR A 35 5.39 6.08 12.00
C THR A 35 6.43 5.48 11.05
N ASN A 36 7.40 6.30 10.61
CA ASN A 36 8.48 5.84 9.74
C ASN A 36 9.33 4.72 10.37
N ALA A 37 9.45 4.70 11.70
CA ALA A 37 10.23 3.71 12.42
C ALA A 37 9.68 2.27 12.26
N GLU A 38 8.40 2.14 11.91
CA GLU A 38 7.77 0.85 11.68
C GLU A 38 8.03 0.30 10.27
N CYS A 39 8.60 1.09 9.35
CA CYS A 39 8.78 0.69 7.96
C CYS A 39 10.23 0.29 7.67
N VAL A 40 10.41 -0.90 7.12
CA VAL A 40 11.72 -1.47 6.76
C VAL A 40 11.71 -2.01 5.33
N PRO A 41 12.88 -2.22 4.70
CA PRO A 41 12.97 -2.85 3.38
C PRO A 41 12.25 -4.20 3.32
N SER A 42 11.51 -4.44 2.22
CA SER A 42 10.80 -5.69 1.99
C SER A 42 11.71 -6.85 1.60
N SER A 43 12.85 -6.53 0.96
CA SER A 43 13.90 -7.48 0.61
C SER A 43 15.21 -7.20 1.34
N CYS A 44 16.07 -8.23 1.47
CA CYS A 44 17.37 -8.09 2.14
C CYS A 44 18.39 -7.27 1.34
N CYS A 45 18.28 -7.29 0.02
CA CYS A 45 19.19 -6.63 -0.91
C CYS A 45 18.36 -5.88 -1.95
N HIS A 46 18.82 -4.72 -2.40
CA HIS A 46 18.27 -4.00 -3.55
C HIS A 46 16.76 -3.73 -3.45
N SER A 47 16.27 -3.47 -2.23
CA SER A 47 14.83 -3.36 -2.00
C SER A 47 14.25 -2.12 -2.67
N THR A 48 13.17 -2.32 -3.42
CA THR A 48 12.40 -1.27 -4.10
C THR A 48 11.08 -0.97 -3.39
N SER A 49 10.75 -1.71 -2.33
CA SER A 49 9.54 -1.52 -1.54
C SER A 49 9.81 -1.67 -0.04
N CYS A 50 8.80 -1.31 0.75
CA CYS A 50 8.85 -1.30 2.21
C CYS A 50 7.66 -2.07 2.79
N ILE A 51 7.88 -2.66 3.95
CA ILE A 51 6.88 -3.38 4.74
C ILE A 51 6.99 -2.96 6.20
N ASN A 52 5.96 -3.28 6.98
CA ASN A 52 6.00 -3.11 8.42
C ASN A 52 7.03 -4.08 9.05
N GLU A 53 7.82 -3.60 10.00
CA GLU A 53 8.90 -4.33 10.65
C GLU A 53 8.47 -5.65 11.29
N LYS A 54 7.19 -5.76 11.69
CA LYS A 54 6.62 -6.97 12.28
C LYS A 54 6.54 -8.13 11.27
N PHE A 55 6.60 -7.81 9.98
CA PHE A 55 6.52 -8.77 8.87
C PHE A 55 7.84 -8.93 8.13
N LYS A 56 8.93 -8.34 8.64
CA LYS A 56 10.24 -8.41 8.01
C LYS A 56 10.70 -9.86 7.88
N GLN A 57 11.31 -10.18 6.75
CA GLN A 57 12.00 -11.46 6.58
C GLN A 57 13.32 -11.48 7.34
N ASP A 58 13.79 -12.68 7.69
CA ASP A 58 15.13 -12.85 8.26
C ASP A 58 16.19 -12.74 7.15
N CYS A 59 17.12 -11.81 7.31
CA CYS A 59 18.24 -11.59 6.41
C CYS A 59 19.57 -12.17 6.94
N ASN A 60 19.55 -12.89 8.06
CA ASN A 60 20.75 -13.53 8.62
C ASN A 60 21.36 -14.52 7.62
N GLY A 61 22.65 -14.36 7.34
CA GLY A 61 23.40 -15.22 6.42
C GLY A 61 23.18 -14.95 4.93
N ILE A 62 22.29 -14.03 4.56
CA ILE A 62 22.16 -13.55 3.17
C ILE A 62 23.39 -12.72 2.82
N ARG A 63 23.96 -12.98 1.63
CA ARG A 63 25.06 -12.21 1.07
C ARG A 63 24.55 -11.41 -0.13
N CYS A 64 24.44 -10.10 0.03
CA CYS A 64 24.13 -9.18 -1.07
C CYS A 64 25.38 -8.93 -1.93
N THR A 65 25.18 -8.49 -3.17
CA THR A 65 26.27 -7.91 -3.95
C THR A 65 26.66 -6.55 -3.34
N MET A 66 27.87 -6.08 -3.63
CA MET A 66 28.35 -4.76 -3.17
C MET A 66 27.94 -3.62 -4.12
N GLU A 67 27.05 -3.89 -5.08
CA GLU A 67 26.60 -2.89 -6.03
C GLU A 67 25.51 -2.01 -5.39
N CYS A 68 25.52 -0.72 -5.70
CA CYS A 68 24.38 0.15 -5.44
C CYS A 68 23.41 -0.02 -6.61
N ALA A 69 22.37 -0.84 -6.45
CA ALA A 69 21.43 -1.06 -7.55
C ALA A 69 20.61 0.22 -7.81
N PRO A 70 20.59 0.74 -9.04
CA PRO A 70 19.81 1.94 -9.36
C PRO A 70 18.32 1.75 -9.11
N GLY A 71 17.66 2.78 -8.59
CA GLY A 71 16.21 2.76 -8.34
C GLY A 71 15.78 1.93 -7.11
N THR A 72 16.73 1.60 -6.24
CA THR A 72 16.51 0.88 -4.99
C THR A 72 16.85 1.78 -3.79
N MET A 73 16.68 1.27 -2.57
CA MET A 73 17.10 1.98 -1.35
C MET A 73 18.60 1.82 -1.03
N ASP A 74 19.39 1.18 -1.89
CA ASP A 74 20.82 1.02 -1.62
C ASP A 74 21.56 2.35 -1.58
N CYS A 75 22.61 2.42 -0.76
CA CYS A 75 23.56 3.53 -0.76
C CYS A 75 22.91 4.91 -0.54
N GLY A 76 21.77 4.95 0.15
CA GLY A 76 21.03 6.19 0.43
C GLY A 76 20.22 6.72 -0.75
N GLN A 77 20.08 5.95 -1.84
CA GLN A 77 19.21 6.29 -2.97
C GLN A 77 17.73 6.31 -2.59
N GLY A 78 17.35 5.76 -1.43
CA GLY A 78 16.00 5.86 -0.93
C GLY A 78 15.88 5.46 0.52
N SER A 79 14.66 5.54 1.04
CA SER A 79 14.33 5.15 2.41
C SER A 79 12.88 4.69 2.52
N CYS A 80 12.56 3.98 3.61
CA CYS A 80 11.19 3.65 3.95
C CYS A 80 10.53 4.77 4.74
N ALA A 81 9.32 5.14 4.34
CA ALA A 81 8.49 6.13 5.03
C ALA A 81 7.07 5.62 5.20
N CYS A 82 6.42 6.07 6.28
CA CYS A 82 5.00 5.83 6.50
C CYS A 82 4.19 6.95 5.84
N GLN A 83 3.55 6.67 4.71
CA GLN A 83 2.75 7.62 3.95
C GLN A 83 1.31 7.13 3.90
N ASN A 84 0.36 7.97 4.31
CA ASN A 84 -1.07 7.62 4.32
C ASN A 84 -1.36 6.30 5.08
N ASN A 85 -0.66 6.06 6.20
CA ASN A 85 -0.71 4.82 7.00
C ASN A 85 -0.22 3.56 6.27
N LYS A 86 0.56 3.72 5.20
CA LYS A 86 1.15 2.65 4.40
C LYS A 86 2.67 2.83 4.30
N CYS A 87 3.43 1.76 4.49
CA CYS A 87 4.87 1.76 4.26
C CYS A 87 5.14 1.84 2.76
N GLU A 88 5.86 2.89 2.36
CA GLU A 88 6.23 3.15 0.97
C GLU A 88 7.72 3.46 0.87
N ALA A 89 8.33 3.06 -0.24
CA ALA A 89 9.69 3.43 -0.57
C ALA A 89 9.70 4.84 -1.17
N VAL A 90 10.58 5.69 -0.66
CA VAL A 90 10.85 7.03 -1.19
C VAL A 90 12.24 6.98 -1.83
N ILE A 91 12.27 7.00 -3.16
CA ILE A 91 13.51 7.00 -3.95
C ILE A 91 13.86 8.44 -4.33
N ASN A 92 15.14 8.80 -4.21
CA ASN A 92 15.71 10.13 -4.44
C ASN A 92 16.16 10.34 -5.90
#